data_AF-A0A3D0NWX4-F1
#
_entry.id   AF-A0A3D0NWX4-F1
#
_cell.length_a   1.000
_cell.length_b   1.000
_cell.length_c   1.000
_cell.angle_alpha   90.00
_cell.angle_beta   90.00
_cell.angle_gamma   90.00
#
_symmetry.space_group_name_H-M   'P 1'
#
loop_
_entity.id
_entity.type
_entity.pdbx_description
1 polymer ?
#
loop_
_entity_poly.entity_id
_entity_poly.type
_entity_poly.pdbx_seq_one_letter_code
_entity_poly.pdbx_strand_id
1 'polypeptide(L)'
;HPANPPASVFQNAAGEIGQRLFGIVMWCAAITSVIGAAYTSISFLKTFGTWTEWRTRLAIVIFIAFSTTVFLIIGRPVAVLVWAGTINGFILPFGLGLMLIAARRRPDIAIPTWLQAAGWLVVLIMAAFSFTALLA
;
A
#
# COMPACT_ATOMS: atom_id res chain seq x y z
N HIS A 1 -30.50 -3.82 0.69
CA HIS A 1 -29.15 -3.81 0.09
C HIS A 1 -28.22 -4.61 1.00
N PRO A 2 -27.40 -5.56 0.50
CA PRO A 2 -26.46 -6.25 1.37
C PRO A 2 -25.48 -5.20 1.92
N ALA A 3 -25.41 -5.08 3.26
CA ALA A 3 -24.57 -4.10 3.94
C ALA A 3 -23.06 -4.34 3.71
N ASN A 4 -22.69 -5.51 3.18
CA ASN A 4 -21.32 -5.88 2.82
C ASN A 4 -21.30 -6.79 1.58
N PRO A 5 -21.26 -6.21 0.36
CA PRO A 5 -21.32 -6.97 -0.89
C PRO A 5 -20.23 -8.07 -1.01
N PRO A 6 -18.96 -7.85 -0.62
CA PRO A 6 -17.94 -8.90 -0.61
C PRO A 6 -18.31 -10.10 0.25
N ALA A 7 -18.77 -9.87 1.49
CA ALA A 7 -19.15 -10.95 2.40
C ALA A 7 -20.33 -11.77 1.87
N SER A 8 -21.27 -11.12 1.17
CA SER A 8 -22.44 -11.80 0.59
C SER A 8 -22.08 -12.78 -0.54
N VAL A 9 -20.99 -12.56 -1.27
CA VAL A 9 -20.49 -13.51 -2.28
C VAL A 9 -20.04 -14.81 -1.62
N PHE A 10 -19.26 -14.71 -0.54
CA PHE A 10 -18.84 -15.87 0.23
C PHE A 10 -20.01 -16.57 0.92
N GLN A 11 -20.97 -15.79 1.42
CA GLN A 11 -22.19 -16.32 2.02
C GLN A 11 -23.06 -17.08 1.00
N ASN A 12 -23.20 -16.58 -0.22
CA ASN A 12 -23.94 -17.27 -1.27
C ASN A 12 -23.26 -18.58 -1.72
N ALA A 13 -21.93 -18.64 -1.66
CA ALA A 13 -21.18 -19.82 -2.08
C ALA A 13 -21.16 -20.94 -1.03
N ALA A 14 -21.06 -20.60 0.26
CA ALA A 14 -20.83 -21.58 1.34
C ALA A 14 -21.68 -21.34 2.61
N GLY A 15 -22.75 -20.56 2.51
CA GLY A 15 -23.62 -20.22 3.63
C GLY A 15 -22.90 -19.44 4.74
N GLU A 16 -23.32 -19.63 5.98
CA GLU A 16 -22.76 -18.94 7.15
C GLU A 16 -21.25 -19.22 7.36
N ILE A 17 -20.79 -20.41 6.98
CA ILE A 17 -19.37 -20.78 7.03
C ILE A 17 -18.55 -19.88 6.08
N GLY A 18 -19.07 -19.61 4.89
CA GLY A 18 -18.43 -18.70 3.92
C GLY A 18 -18.26 -17.29 4.46
N GLN A 19 -19.28 -16.77 5.14
CA GLN A 19 -19.21 -15.44 5.76
C GLN A 19 -18.13 -15.37 6.86
N ARG A 20 -17.99 -16.43 7.69
CA ARG A 20 -16.94 -16.50 8.73
C ARG A 20 -15.55 -16.61 8.11
N LEU A 21 -15.39 -17.42 7.05
CA LEU A 21 -14.13 -17.55 6.31
C LEU A 21 -13.69 -16.22 5.70
N PHE A 22 -14.61 -15.44 5.11
CA PHE A 22 -14.32 -14.10 4.63
C PHE A 22 -13.73 -13.21 5.73
N GLY A 23 -14.31 -13.25 6.94
CA GLY A 23 -13.79 -12.51 8.09
C GLY A 23 -12.34 -12.88 8.44
N ILE A 24 -12.03 -14.18 8.48
CA ILE A 24 -10.66 -14.67 8.75
C ILE A 24 -9.69 -14.21 7.67
N VAL A 25 -10.07 -14.33 6.39
CA VAL A 25 -9.23 -13.91 5.26
C VAL A 25 -8.94 -12.40 5.32
N MET A 26 -9.97 -11.58 5.55
CA MET A 26 -9.82 -10.14 5.68
C MET A 26 -8.95 -9.75 6.87
N TRP A 27 -9.07 -10.47 7.99
CA TRP A 27 -8.23 -10.26 9.18
C TRP A 27 -6.75 -10.55 8.90
N CYS A 28 -6.45 -11.70 8.28
CA CYS A 28 -5.09 -12.06 7.88
C CYS A 28 -4.48 -11.07 6.87
N ALA A 29 -5.27 -10.65 5.87
CA ALA A 29 -4.86 -9.67 4.89
C ALA A 29 -4.55 -8.31 5.52
N ALA A 30 -5.39 -7.86 6.45
CA ALA A 30 -5.19 -6.60 7.18
C ALA A 30 -3.90 -6.62 8.01
N ILE A 31 -3.63 -7.67 8.77
CA ILE A 31 -2.40 -7.79 9.58
C ILE A 31 -1.16 -7.70 8.70
N THR A 32 -1.14 -8.47 7.61
CA THR A 32 0.02 -8.52 6.70
C THR A 32 0.27 -7.15 6.07
N SER A 33 -0.79 -6.45 5.68
CA SER A 33 -0.70 -5.11 5.10
C SER A 33 -0.21 -4.07 6.11
N VAL A 34 -0.73 -4.08 7.34
CA VAL A 34 -0.33 -3.13 8.41
C VAL A 34 1.14 -3.30 8.76
N ILE A 35 1.62 -4.54 8.91
CA ILE A 35 3.03 -4.82 9.21
C ILE A 35 3.93 -4.38 8.04
N GLY A 36 3.53 -4.70 6.80
CA GLY A 36 4.29 -4.31 5.60
C GLY A 36 4.41 -2.79 5.43
N ALA A 37 3.32 -2.06 5.64
CA ALA A 37 3.31 -0.59 5.57
C ALA A 37 4.19 0.05 6.66
N ALA A 38 4.13 -0.47 7.89
CA ALA A 38 4.96 0.01 8.98
C ALA A 38 6.45 -0.28 8.74
N TYR A 39 6.79 -1.49 8.27
CA TYR A 39 8.18 -1.85 7.97
C TYR A 39 8.76 -0.97 6.85
N THR A 40 8.00 -0.74 5.78
CA THR A 40 8.41 0.13 4.68
C THR A 40 8.66 1.56 5.16
N SER A 41 7.75 2.11 5.96
CA SER A 41 7.86 3.46 6.51
C SER A 41 9.09 3.63 7.41
N ILE A 42 9.31 2.67 8.33
CA ILE A 42 10.47 2.70 9.24
C ILE A 42 11.78 2.41 8.49
N SER A 43 11.77 1.58 7.44
CA SER A 43 12.94 1.32 6.61
C SER A 43 13.44 2.58 5.90
N PHE A 44 12.53 3.40 5.38
CA PHE A 44 12.88 4.72 4.83
C PHE A 44 13.52 5.62 5.88
N LEU A 45 12.96 5.66 7.09
CA LEU A 45 13.53 6.46 8.18
C LEU A 45 14.90 5.94 8.63
N LYS A 46 15.10 4.63 8.59
CA LYS A 46 16.37 3.97 8.89
C LYS A 46 17.47 4.34 7.88
N THR A 47 17.14 4.67 6.63
CA THR A 47 18.14 5.09 5.63
C THR A 47 18.91 6.37 6.04
N PHE A 48 18.31 7.23 6.87
CA PHE A 48 18.91 8.51 7.27
C PHE A 48 19.84 8.44 8.50
N GLY A 49 20.13 7.24 9.05
CA GLY A 49 21.06 7.12 10.18
C GLY A 49 21.33 5.69 10.65
N THR A 50 22.16 5.53 11.68
CA THR A 50 22.48 4.22 12.25
C THR A 50 21.43 3.82 13.30
N TRP A 51 20.47 2.99 12.89
CA TRP A 51 19.43 2.47 13.79
C TRP A 51 19.74 1.03 14.21
N THR A 52 19.70 0.77 15.51
CA THR A 52 19.75 -0.58 16.09
C THR A 52 18.44 -1.34 15.78
N GLU A 53 18.51 -2.67 15.71
CA GLU A 53 17.35 -3.54 15.48
C GLU A 53 16.25 -3.34 16.52
N TRP A 54 16.63 -3.21 17.80
CA TRP A 54 15.69 -2.94 18.89
C TRP A 54 14.89 -1.65 18.66
N ARG A 55 15.57 -0.55 18.30
CA ARG A 55 14.93 0.75 18.03
C ARG A 55 13.99 0.66 16.81
N THR A 56 14.38 -0.13 15.81
CA THR A 56 13.57 -0.37 14.61
C THR A 56 12.27 -1.10 14.97
N ARG A 57 12.35 -2.20 15.74
CA ARG A 57 11.17 -2.95 16.20
C ARG A 57 10.26 -2.06 17.06
N LEU A 58 10.82 -1.30 17.99
CA LEU A 58 10.07 -0.38 18.83
C LEU A 58 9.36 0.70 17.99
N ALA A 59 10.04 1.27 16.99
CA ALA A 59 9.48 2.27 16.10
C ALA A 59 8.31 1.72 15.26
N ILE A 60 8.39 0.47 14.79
CA ILE A 60 7.28 -0.19 14.09
C ILE A 60 6.05 -0.30 15.00
N VAL A 61 6.24 -0.76 16.24
CA VAL A 61 5.13 -0.90 17.20
C VAL A 61 4.51 0.46 17.52
N ILE A 62 5.35 1.48 17.80
CA ILE A 62 4.89 2.85 18.06
C ILE A 62 4.13 3.41 16.85
N PHE A 63 4.64 3.19 15.64
CA PHE A 63 3.99 3.66 14.42
C PHE A 63 2.59 3.06 14.25
N ILE A 64 2.43 1.74 14.43
CA ILE A 64 1.14 1.06 14.34
C ILE A 64 0.18 1.53 15.44
N ALA A 65 0.67 1.63 16.68
CA ALA A 65 -0.15 2.09 17.81
C ALA A 65 -0.64 3.53 17.56
N PHE A 66 0.26 4.42 17.16
CA PHE A 66 -0.05 5.81 16.83
C PHE A 66 -1.05 5.93 15.67
N SER A 67 -0.81 5.23 14.55
CA SER A 67 -1.72 5.27 13.40
C SER A 67 -3.12 4.75 13.76
N THR A 68 -3.19 3.72 14.60
CA THR A 68 -4.46 3.16 15.08
C THR A 68 -5.19 4.17 15.97
N THR A 69 -4.50 4.81 16.91
CA THR A 69 -5.09 5.85 17.77
C THR A 69 -5.63 7.02 16.95
N VAL A 70 -4.86 7.52 15.98
CA VAL A 70 -5.31 8.61 15.09
C VAL A 70 -6.54 8.18 14.28
N PHE A 71 -6.55 6.96 13.75
CA PHE A 71 -7.69 6.42 13.02
C PHE A 71 -8.97 6.36 13.87
N LEU A 72 -8.84 5.89 15.12
CA LEU A 72 -9.96 5.82 16.07
C LEU A 72 -10.52 7.20 16.43
N ILE A 73 -9.65 8.23 16.53
CA ILE A 73 -10.07 9.61 16.84
C ILE A 73 -10.81 10.25 15.66
N ILE A 74 -10.36 10.04 14.41
CA ILE A 74 -10.97 10.67 13.23
C ILE A 74 -12.37 10.09 12.95
N GLY A 75 -12.58 8.79 13.13
CA GLY A 75 -13.89 8.14 13.00
C GLY A 75 -14.52 8.18 11.59
N ARG A 76 -13.76 8.56 10.55
CA ARG A 76 -14.22 8.68 9.14
C ARG A 76 -13.50 7.68 8.22
N PRO A 77 -13.80 6.37 8.30
CA PRO A 77 -13.05 5.32 7.60
C PRO A 77 -13.09 5.48 6.07
N VAL A 78 -14.23 5.86 5.49
CA VAL A 78 -14.38 6.02 4.04
C VAL A 78 -13.53 7.16 3.51
N ALA A 79 -13.54 8.32 4.19
CA ALA A 79 -12.71 9.46 3.79
C ALA A 79 -11.22 9.13 3.90
N VAL A 80 -10.79 8.47 4.98
CA VAL A 80 -9.41 8.03 5.15
C VAL A 80 -9.01 7.05 4.04
N LEU A 81 -9.89 6.13 3.65
CA LEU A 81 -9.63 5.18 2.57
C LEU A 81 -9.49 5.87 1.21
N VAL A 82 -10.33 6.84 0.90
CA VAL A 82 -10.26 7.62 -0.36
C VAL A 82 -8.97 8.44 -0.42
N TRP A 83 -8.61 9.12 0.67
CA TRP A 83 -7.35 9.86 0.76
C TRP A 83 -6.13 8.96 0.69
N ALA A 84 -6.14 7.81 1.37
CA ALA A 84 -5.05 6.84 1.29
C ALA A 84 -4.91 6.28 -0.13
N GLY A 85 -6.02 5.97 -0.79
CA GLY A 85 -6.04 5.46 -2.16
C GLY A 85 -5.54 6.48 -3.18
N THR A 86 -5.97 7.74 -3.08
CA THR A 86 -5.50 8.82 -3.96
C THR A 86 -3.99 9.06 -3.78
N ILE A 87 -3.51 9.19 -2.54
CA ILE A 87 -2.07 9.34 -2.27
C ILE A 87 -1.27 8.13 -2.81
N ASN A 88 -1.75 6.90 -2.60
CA ASN A 88 -1.09 5.70 -3.11
C ASN A 88 -1.04 5.67 -4.66
N GLY A 89 -2.13 6.08 -5.30
CA GLY A 89 -2.21 6.24 -6.76
C GLY A 89 -1.05 7.06 -7.31
N PHE A 90 -0.72 8.19 -6.67
CA PHE A 90 0.41 9.05 -7.07
C PHE A 90 1.79 8.52 -6.65
N ILE A 91 1.90 7.83 -5.52
CA ILE A 91 3.17 7.27 -5.05
C ILE A 91 3.74 6.27 -6.05
N LEU A 92 2.89 5.44 -6.67
CA LEU A 92 3.31 4.38 -7.58
C LEU A 92 4.04 4.87 -8.85
N PRO A 93 3.49 5.78 -9.69
CA PRO A 93 4.18 6.30 -10.87
C PRO A 93 5.44 7.08 -10.49
N PHE A 94 5.42 7.78 -9.35
CA PHE A 94 6.59 8.51 -8.85
C PHE A 94 7.72 7.55 -8.44
N GLY A 95 7.40 6.53 -7.63
CA GLY A 95 8.36 5.54 -7.17
C GLY A 95 8.96 4.73 -8.33
N LEU A 96 8.13 4.26 -9.26
CA LEU A 96 8.60 3.53 -10.43
C LEU A 96 9.45 4.44 -11.35
N GLY A 97 9.02 5.67 -11.59
CA GLY A 97 9.79 6.64 -12.38
C GLY A 97 11.17 6.92 -11.77
N LEU A 98 11.24 7.13 -10.45
CA LEU A 98 12.51 7.32 -9.76
C LEU A 98 13.41 6.07 -9.86
N MET A 99 12.84 4.87 -9.73
CA MET A 99 13.60 3.62 -9.90
C MET A 99 14.15 3.46 -11.32
N LEU A 100 13.37 3.79 -12.36
CA LEU A 100 13.83 3.73 -13.75
C LEU A 100 14.98 4.72 -14.02
N ILE A 101 14.90 5.93 -13.46
CA ILE A 101 15.98 6.93 -13.53
C ILE A 101 17.22 6.44 -12.79
N ALA A 102 17.05 5.91 -11.57
CA ALA A 102 18.14 5.40 -10.75
C ALA A 102 18.85 4.21 -11.41
N ALA A 103 18.09 3.30 -12.02
CA ALA A 103 18.63 2.15 -12.72
C ALA A 103 19.49 2.53 -13.92
N ARG A 104 19.16 3.61 -14.64
CA ARG A 104 20.00 4.12 -15.74
C ARG A 104 21.35 4.65 -15.28
N ARG A 105 21.49 5.02 -14.00
CA ARG A 105 22.75 5.51 -13.43
C ARG A 105 23.64 4.40 -12.89
N ARG A 106 23.19 3.14 -12.94
CA ARG A 106 23.90 1.93 -12.52
C ARG A 106 24.36 1.14 -13.75
N PRO A 107 25.52 1.46 -14.35
CA PRO A 107 26.01 0.74 -15.53
C PRO A 107 26.33 -0.74 -15.24
N ASP A 108 26.47 -1.09 -13.96
CA ASP A 108 26.59 -2.45 -13.43
C ASP A 108 25.33 -3.31 -13.63
N ILE A 109 24.17 -2.69 -13.89
CA ILE A 109 22.90 -3.39 -14.10
C ILE A 109 22.41 -3.11 -15.53
N ALA A 110 22.70 -4.03 -16.45
CA ALA A 110 22.22 -3.94 -17.82
C ALA A 110 20.71 -4.26 -17.90
N ILE A 111 19.87 -3.23 -17.92
CA ILE A 111 18.42 -3.39 -18.11
C ILE A 111 18.08 -3.33 -19.60
N PRO A 112 17.43 -4.37 -20.17
CA PRO A 112 17.00 -4.39 -21.57
C PRO A 112 16.17 -3.17 -21.94
N THR A 113 16.41 -2.62 -23.13
CA THR A 113 15.73 -1.40 -23.62
C THR A 113 14.21 -1.54 -23.70
N TRP A 114 13.71 -2.73 -24.05
CA TRP A 114 12.28 -3.01 -24.09
C TRP A 114 11.62 -2.97 -22.69
N LEU A 115 12.33 -3.44 -21.66
CA LEU A 115 11.83 -3.41 -20.27
C LEU A 115 11.79 -1.98 -19.73
N GLN A 116 12.77 -1.15 -20.12
CA GLN A 116 12.74 0.28 -19.81
C GLN A 116 11.57 0.98 -20.51
N ALA A 117 11.32 0.69 -21.78
CA ALA A 117 10.20 1.25 -22.53
C ALA A 117 8.86 0.85 -21.92
N ALA A 118 8.70 -0.44 -21.57
CA ALA A 118 7.52 -0.93 -20.86
C ALA A 118 7.35 -0.26 -19.49
N GLY A 119 8.44 -0.08 -18.73
CA GLY A 119 8.41 0.62 -17.45
C GLY A 119 7.93 2.07 -17.58
N TRP A 120 8.44 2.83 -18.56
CA TRP A 120 7.99 4.20 -18.82
C TRP A 120 6.54 4.25 -19.30
N LEU A 121 6.10 3.29 -20.12
CA LEU A 121 4.70 3.17 -20.52
C LEU A 121 3.79 2.97 -19.30
N VAL A 122 4.17 2.08 -18.37
CA VAL A 122 3.44 1.84 -17.12
C VAL A 122 3.36 3.12 -16.28
N VAL A 123 4.47 3.86 -16.12
CA VAL A 123 4.48 5.14 -15.41
C VAL A 123 3.48 6.12 -16.02
N LEU A 124 3.44 6.25 -17.35
CA LEU A 124 2.52 7.16 -18.03
C LEU A 124 1.05 6.76 -17.83
N ILE A 125 0.73 5.47 -17.95
CA ILE A 125 -0.63 4.95 -17.74
C ILE A 125 -1.08 5.20 -16.28
N MET A 126 -0.22 4.89 -15.32
CA MET A 126 -0.52 5.08 -13.90
C MET A 126 -0.67 6.56 -13.53
N ALA A 127 0.16 7.44 -14.10
CA ALA A 127 0.04 8.88 -13.91
C ALA A 127 -1.28 9.41 -14.48
N ALA A 128 -1.69 8.95 -15.66
CA ALA A 128 -2.96 9.32 -16.26
C ALA A 128 -4.15 8.90 -15.38
N PHE A 129 -4.17 7.64 -14.91
CA PHE A 129 -5.22 7.14 -14.02
C PHE A 129 -5.27 7.87 -12.67
N SER A 130 -4.10 8.20 -12.11
CA SER A 130 -4.03 8.96 -10.86
C SER A 130 -4.58 10.38 -11.02
N PHE A 131 -4.30 11.02 -12.16
CA PHE A 131 -4.85 12.33 -12.49
C PHE A 131 -6.36 12.29 -12.69
N THR A 132 -6.88 11.28 -13.39
CA THR A 132 -8.34 11.12 -13.54
C THR A 132 -9.04 10.84 -12.21
N ALA A 133 -8.40 10.09 -11.30
CA ALA A 133 -8.96 9.81 -9.98
C ALA A 133 -9.02 11.04 -9.06
N LEU A 134 -8.20 12.07 -9.32
CA LEU A 134 -8.27 13.36 -8.60
C LEU A 134 -9.43 14.23 -9.11
N LEU A 135 -9.80 14.08 -10.38
CA LEU A 135 -10.84 14.89 -11.04
C LEU A 135 -12.25 14.32 -10.88
N ALA A 136 -12.38 13.08 -10.38
CA ALA A 136 -13.64 12.38 -10.14
C ALA A 136 -14.12 12.57 -8.68
#